data_AF-A0A1I4H558-F1
#
_entry.id   AF-A0A1I4H558-F1
#
_cell.length_a   1.000
_cell.length_b   1.000
_cell.length_c   1.000
_cell.angle_alpha   90.00
_cell.angle_beta   90.00
_cell.angle_gamma   90.00
#
_symmetry.space_group_name_H-M   'P 1'
#
loop_
_entity.id
_entity.type
_entity.pdbx_description
1 polymer ?
#
loop_
_entity_poly.entity_id
_entity_poly.type
_entity_poly.pdbx_seq_one_letter_code
_entity_poly.pdbx_strand_id
1 'polypeptide(L)'
;MPEGIVLVGEMAGHEKIAFTALPSYQFDTSKSTTYKVDSFSTIKFDYNYYSVPMDYVDKDVSIKGFGNKVIIVYKLKQIANYPRCYGRGETKYSREHYIDHVVPLMQNQLKAMYPLN
;
A
#
# COMPACT_ATOMS: atom_id res chain seq x y z
N MET A 1 33.95 36.70 -15.12
CA MET A 1 33.32 35.54 -15.79
C MET A 1 34.41 34.51 -16.01
N PRO A 2 34.19 33.20 -15.83
CA PRO A 2 35.28 32.23 -15.97
C PRO A 2 35.68 32.09 -17.44
N GLU A 3 36.98 32.21 -17.72
CA GLU A 3 37.58 32.08 -19.06
C GLU A 3 38.04 30.63 -19.32
N GLY A 4 37.09 29.72 -19.52
CA GLY A 4 37.40 28.33 -19.85
C GLY A 4 36.16 27.46 -20.04
N ILE A 5 36.33 26.31 -20.71
CA ILE A 5 35.26 25.30 -20.83
C ILE A 5 35.07 24.67 -19.45
N VAL A 6 33.98 25.04 -18.78
CA VAL A 6 33.59 24.50 -17.47
C VAL A 6 32.63 23.32 -17.69
N LEU A 7 32.81 22.22 -16.96
CA LEU A 7 31.92 21.05 -17.08
C LEU A 7 30.54 21.37 -16.47
N VAL A 8 29.48 20.78 -17.01
CA VAL A 8 28.10 20.96 -16.51
C VAL A 8 28.01 20.66 -15.01
N GLY A 9 28.74 19.67 -14.51
CA GLY A 9 28.79 19.34 -13.09
C GLY A 9 29.41 20.43 -12.21
N GLU A 10 30.41 21.15 -12.72
CA GLU A 10 31.07 22.25 -11.99
C GLU A 10 30.17 23.49 -11.95
N MET A 11 29.48 23.81 -13.05
CA MET A 11 28.48 24.88 -13.08
C MET A 11 27.33 24.60 -12.11
N ALA A 12 26.81 23.37 -12.08
CA ALA A 12 25.76 22.96 -11.13
C ALA A 12 26.23 23.07 -9.67
N GLY A 13 27.52 22.80 -9.40
CA GLY A 13 28.12 22.99 -8.08
C GLY A 13 28.11 24.45 -7.62
N HIS A 14 28.41 25.39 -8.53
CA HIS A 14 28.39 26.83 -8.23
C HIS A 14 26.97 27.35 -8.01
N GLU A 15 25.99 26.89 -8.79
CA GLU A 15 24.59 27.30 -8.67
C GLU A 15 23.90 26.76 -7.42
N LYS A 16 24.39 25.63 -6.88
CA LYS A 16 23.82 24.98 -5.69
C LYS A 16 23.72 25.90 -4.47
N ILE A 17 24.60 26.91 -4.38
CA ILE A 17 24.60 27.91 -3.29
C ILE A 17 23.35 28.81 -3.34
N ALA A 18 22.77 29.00 -4.53
CA ALA A 18 21.55 29.77 -4.73
C ALA A 18 20.25 28.95 -4.56
N PHE A 19 20.35 27.64 -4.33
CA PHE A 19 19.18 26.78 -4.20
C PHE A 19 18.47 26.99 -2.86
N THR A 20 17.14 26.90 -2.88
CA THR A 20 16.34 26.88 -1.64
C THR A 20 16.58 25.57 -0.90
N ALA A 21 16.60 25.63 0.44
CA ALA A 21 16.68 24.45 1.28
C ALA A 21 15.52 23.48 0.98
N LEU A 22 15.82 22.18 0.95
CA LEU A 22 14.78 21.18 0.81
C LEU A 22 13.82 21.26 2.01
N PRO A 23 12.52 21.02 1.79
CA PRO A 23 11.57 20.91 2.89
C PRO A 23 12.03 19.86 3.90
N SER A 24 11.78 20.10 5.19
CA SER A 24 12.09 19.14 6.26
C SER A 24 11.23 17.88 6.21
N TYR A 25 10.14 17.90 5.43
CA TYR A 25 9.24 16.77 5.23
C TYR A 25 9.50 16.08 3.89
N GLN A 26 9.23 14.77 3.83
CA GLN A 26 9.26 14.04 2.58
C GLN A 26 8.00 14.35 1.75
N PHE A 27 8.20 14.67 0.48
CA PHE A 27 7.11 14.87 -0.46
C PHE A 27 6.34 13.55 -0.69
N ASP A 28 5.03 13.57 -0.47
CA ASP A 28 4.17 12.40 -0.69
C ASP A 28 3.86 12.27 -2.20
N THR A 29 4.54 11.34 -2.86
CA THR A 29 4.35 11.05 -4.29
C THR A 29 3.19 10.10 -4.57
N SER A 30 2.42 9.71 -3.55
CA SER A 30 1.36 8.73 -3.73
C SER A 30 0.12 9.28 -4.42
N LYS A 31 -0.49 8.45 -5.26
CA LYS A 31 -1.90 8.62 -5.63
C LYS A 31 -2.75 8.08 -4.48
N SER A 32 -3.45 8.98 -3.80
CA SER A 32 -4.32 8.64 -2.68
C SER A 32 -5.77 8.50 -3.10
N THR A 33 -6.45 7.43 -2.65
CA THR A 33 -7.87 7.21 -2.86
C THR A 33 -8.48 6.44 -1.69
N THR A 34 -9.79 6.51 -1.52
CA THR A 34 -10.52 5.78 -0.48
C THR A 34 -11.40 4.74 -1.15
N TYR A 35 -11.43 3.53 -0.60
CA TYR A 35 -12.23 2.43 -1.13
C TYR A 35 -12.88 1.66 0.01
N LYS A 36 -14.11 1.18 -0.21
CA LYS A 36 -14.79 0.28 0.71
C LYS A 36 -14.31 -1.15 0.47
N VAL A 37 -13.85 -1.82 1.51
CA VAL A 37 -13.42 -3.23 1.42
C VAL A 37 -14.62 -4.10 1.07
N ASP A 38 -14.46 -4.95 0.05
CA ASP A 38 -15.53 -5.86 -0.38
C ASP A 38 -15.65 -7.12 0.51
N SER A 39 -16.68 -7.92 0.24
CA SER A 39 -16.96 -9.16 0.98
C SER A 39 -15.90 -10.24 0.82
N PHE A 40 -15.00 -10.13 -0.16
CA PHE A 40 -13.87 -11.03 -0.36
C PHE A 40 -12.61 -10.55 0.37
N SER A 41 -12.76 -9.50 1.19
CA SER A 41 -11.67 -8.84 1.89
C SER A 41 -10.63 -8.27 0.94
N THR A 42 -11.07 -7.65 -0.16
CA THR A 42 -10.19 -7.00 -1.12
C THR A 42 -10.58 -5.55 -1.39
N ILE A 43 -9.61 -4.77 -1.86
CA ILE A 43 -9.81 -3.43 -2.40
C ILE A 43 -9.30 -3.34 -3.83
N LYS A 44 -9.89 -2.44 -4.61
CA LYS A 44 -9.44 -2.18 -5.98
C LYS A 44 -8.57 -0.94 -6.04
N PHE A 45 -7.37 -1.09 -6.61
CA PHE A 45 -6.48 0.02 -6.92
C PHE A 45 -5.79 -0.20 -8.26
N ASP A 46 -5.84 0.81 -9.13
CA ASP A 46 -5.18 0.79 -10.44
C ASP A 46 -5.48 -0.49 -11.25
N TYR A 47 -6.77 -0.81 -11.38
CA TYR A 47 -7.32 -2.00 -12.05
C TYR A 47 -6.99 -3.36 -11.43
N ASN A 48 -6.26 -3.40 -10.34
CA ASN A 48 -5.89 -4.63 -9.63
C ASN A 48 -6.54 -4.68 -8.25
N TYR A 49 -6.61 -5.89 -7.69
CA TYR A 49 -7.22 -6.16 -6.40
C TYR A 49 -6.14 -6.55 -5.39
N TYR A 50 -6.27 -6.05 -4.17
CA TYR A 50 -5.32 -6.33 -3.09
C TYR A 50 -6.11 -6.75 -1.86
N SER A 51 -5.77 -7.90 -1.29
CA SER A 51 -6.43 -8.35 -0.06
C SER A 51 -6.04 -7.48 1.13
N VAL A 52 -6.94 -7.37 2.09
CA VAL A 52 -6.74 -6.75 3.40
C VAL A 52 -7.17 -7.75 4.48
N PRO A 53 -6.84 -7.56 5.77
CA PRO A 53 -7.34 -8.46 6.80
C PRO A 53 -8.88 -8.46 6.86
N MET A 54 -9.45 -9.64 7.10
CA MET A 54 -10.92 -9.85 7.17
C MET A 54 -11.65 -8.92 8.14
N ASP A 55 -10.99 -8.48 9.21
CA ASP A 55 -11.54 -7.50 10.16
C ASP A 55 -11.93 -6.16 9.51
N TYR A 56 -11.47 -5.87 8.29
CA TYR A 56 -11.73 -4.61 7.60
C TYR A 56 -12.80 -4.70 6.51
N VAL A 57 -13.45 -5.85 6.31
CA VAL A 57 -14.62 -5.98 5.41
C VAL A 57 -15.68 -4.92 5.77
N ASP A 58 -16.29 -4.33 4.74
CA ASP A 58 -17.27 -3.23 4.81
C ASP A 58 -16.76 -1.90 5.38
N LYS A 59 -15.47 -1.79 5.74
CA LYS A 59 -14.85 -0.55 6.21
C LYS A 59 -14.28 0.25 5.05
N ASP A 60 -14.35 1.57 5.17
CA ASP A 60 -13.68 2.48 4.23
C ASP A 60 -12.20 2.63 4.61
N VAL A 61 -11.32 2.27 3.69
CA VAL A 61 -9.86 2.31 3.88
C VAL A 61 -9.22 3.26 2.86
N SER A 62 -8.11 3.87 3.25
CA SER A 62 -7.33 4.76 2.38
C SER A 62 -6.18 3.98 1.75
N ILE A 63 -5.96 4.21 0.47
CA ILE A 63 -4.92 3.57 -0.33
C ILE A 63 -3.94 4.66 -0.76
N LYS A 64 -2.66 4.46 -0.47
CA LYS A 64 -1.55 5.27 -0.96
C LYS A 64 -0.76 4.46 -1.99
N GLY A 65 -0.98 4.76 -3.26
CA GLY A 65 -0.26 4.11 -4.36
C GLY A 65 0.96 4.90 -4.82
N PHE A 66 2.15 4.39 -4.51
CA PHE A 66 3.44 4.90 -4.98
C PHE A 66 3.85 4.21 -6.29
N GLY A 67 4.96 4.61 -6.91
CA GLY A 67 5.46 3.94 -8.13
C GLY A 67 5.80 2.46 -7.92
N ASN A 68 6.32 2.09 -6.75
CA ASN A 68 6.78 0.73 -6.49
C ASN A 68 5.92 -0.06 -5.51
N LYS A 69 5.00 0.58 -4.78
CA LYS A 69 4.22 -0.05 -3.71
C LYS A 69 2.83 0.54 -3.57
N VAL A 70 1.93 -0.25 -2.99
CA VAL A 70 0.59 0.14 -2.58
C VAL A 70 0.48 -0.07 -1.08
N ILE A 71 0.21 1.00 -0.34
CA ILE A 71 0.01 0.97 1.12
C ILE A 71 -1.47 1.18 1.42
N ILE A 72 -2.06 0.29 2.21
CA ILE A 72 -3.46 0.36 2.61
C ILE A 72 -3.52 0.74 4.09
N VAL A 73 -4.31 1.74 4.42
CA VAL A 73 -4.36 2.40 5.72
C VAL A 73 -5.80 2.51 6.20
N TYR A 74 -6.04 2.15 7.46
CA TYR A 74 -7.32 2.39 8.14
C TYR A 74 -7.06 3.20 9.41
N LYS A 75 -7.75 4.34 9.58
CA LYS A 75 -7.59 5.23 10.75
C LYS A 75 -6.11 5.48 11.14
N LEU A 76 -5.31 5.90 10.16
CA LEU A 76 -3.87 6.18 10.30
C LEU A 76 -2.97 4.95 10.58
N LYS A 77 -3.52 3.75 10.68
CA LYS A 77 -2.76 2.50 10.82
C LYS A 77 -2.60 1.83 9.46
N GLN A 78 -1.36 1.50 9.09
CA GLN A 78 -1.12 0.63 7.93
C GLN A 78 -1.65 -0.77 8.23
N ILE A 79 -2.52 -1.28 7.37
CA ILE A 79 -3.13 -2.61 7.50
C ILE A 79 -2.60 -3.62 6.47
N ALA A 80 -2.09 -3.13 5.33
CA ALA A 80 -1.47 -3.97 4.32
C ALA A 80 -0.48 -3.16 3.45
N ASN A 81 0.48 -3.86 2.85
CA ASN A 81 1.49 -3.29 1.95
C ASN A 81 1.84 -4.31 0.87
N TYR A 82 1.84 -3.87 -0.39
CA TYR A 82 2.15 -4.70 -1.55
C TYR A 82 3.13 -4.00 -2.49
N PRO A 83 3.98 -4.75 -3.22
CA PRO A 83 4.56 -4.26 -4.46
C PRO A 83 3.45 -3.84 -5.43
N ARG A 84 3.65 -2.73 -6.16
CA ARG A 84 2.65 -2.26 -7.11
C ARG A 84 2.53 -3.23 -8.29
N CYS A 85 1.31 -3.62 -8.59
CA CYS A 85 0.98 -4.36 -9.81
C CYS A 85 0.53 -3.38 -10.89
N TYR A 86 1.14 -3.48 -12.07
CA TYR A 86 0.80 -2.71 -13.27
C TYR A 86 0.03 -3.53 -14.31
N GLY A 87 -0.30 -4.79 -13.97
CA GLY A 87 -1.20 -5.62 -14.76
C GLY A 87 -2.64 -5.11 -14.72
N ARG A 88 -3.58 -5.93 -15.17
CA ARG A 88 -5.00 -5.57 -15.20
C ARG A 88 -5.85 -6.74 -14.71
N GLY A 89 -6.67 -6.51 -13.70
CA GLY A 89 -7.55 -7.52 -13.12
C GLY A 89 -6.82 -8.58 -12.30
N GLU A 90 -5.55 -8.37 -11.95
CA GLU A 90 -4.83 -9.30 -11.08
C GLU A 90 -5.24 -9.09 -9.63
N THR A 91 -5.28 -10.18 -8.86
CA THR A 91 -5.53 -10.14 -7.42
C THR A 91 -4.30 -10.57 -6.64
N LYS A 92 -3.89 -9.76 -5.66
CA LYS A 92 -2.77 -10.04 -4.76
C LYS A 92 -3.31 -10.42 -3.37
N TYR A 93 -3.17 -11.70 -3.03
CA TYR A 93 -3.58 -12.26 -1.75
C TYR A 93 -2.39 -12.36 -0.79
N SER A 94 -2.62 -12.03 0.47
CA SER A 94 -1.76 -12.36 1.61
C SER A 94 -2.50 -13.39 2.46
N ARG A 95 -1.83 -14.47 2.85
CA ARG A 95 -2.46 -15.58 3.58
C ARG A 95 -2.87 -15.15 4.98
N GLU A 96 -2.04 -14.31 5.58
CA GLU A 96 -2.18 -13.77 6.93
C GLU A 96 -3.52 -13.03 7.12
N HIS A 97 -4.08 -12.49 6.04
CA HIS A 97 -5.37 -11.79 6.07
C HIS A 97 -6.59 -12.69 6.34
N TYR A 98 -6.45 -14.01 6.13
CA TYR A 98 -7.56 -14.95 6.18
C TYR A 98 -7.39 -16.01 7.28
N ILE A 99 -6.16 -16.29 7.73
CA ILE A 99 -5.88 -17.36 8.70
C ILE A 99 -6.68 -17.19 9.99
N ASP A 100 -6.74 -15.96 10.53
CA ASP A 100 -7.41 -15.66 11.80
C ASP A 100 -8.92 -15.93 11.77
N HIS A 101 -9.54 -15.94 10.58
CA HIS A 101 -10.97 -16.18 10.42
C HIS A 101 -11.31 -17.59 9.93
N VAL A 102 -10.48 -18.16 9.06
CA VAL A 102 -10.72 -19.49 8.48
C VAL A 102 -10.48 -20.61 9.50
N VAL A 103 -9.41 -20.52 10.29
CA VAL A 103 -9.07 -21.57 11.28
C VAL A 103 -10.16 -21.74 12.34
N PRO A 104 -10.66 -20.66 12.99
CA PRO A 104 -11.75 -20.80 13.96
C PRO A 104 -13.04 -21.30 13.33
N LEU A 105 -13.37 -20.89 12.10
CA LEU A 105 -14.57 -21.35 11.40
C LEU A 105 -14.53 -22.88 11.21
N MET A 106 -13.39 -23.42 10.78
CA MET A 106 -13.23 -24.87 10.62
C MET A 106 -13.31 -25.63 11.94
N GLN A 107 -12.72 -25.08 13.01
CA GLN A 107 -12.84 -25.67 14.35
C GLN A 107 -14.29 -25.69 14.84
N ASN A 108 -15.03 -24.61 14.63
CA ASN A 108 -16.44 -24.51 15.01
C ASN A 108 -17.31 -25.50 14.21
N GLN A 109 -17.04 -25.68 12.91
CA GLN A 109 -17.73 -26.66 12.09
C GLN A 109 -17.45 -28.10 12.55
N LEU A 110 -16.20 -28.42 12.89
CA LEU A 110 -15.85 -29.75 13.43
C LEU A 110 -16.54 -30.01 14.77
N LYS A 111 -16.56 -29.03 15.69
CA LYS A 111 -17.26 -29.13 16.97
C LYS A 111 -18.78 -29.30 16.81
N ALA A 112 -19.38 -28.63 15.82
CA ALA A 112 -20.80 -28.76 15.52
C ALA A 112 -21.15 -30.14 14.92
N MET A 113 -20.23 -30.71 14.12
CA MET A 113 -20.41 -32.03 13.49
C MET A 113 -20.16 -33.18 14.48
N TYR A 114 -19.26 -33.01 15.44
CA TYR A 114 -18.89 -34.00 16.44
C TYR A 114 -18.92 -33.39 17.86
N PRO A 115 -20.12 -33.11 18.42
CA PRO A 115 -20.22 -32.64 19.79
C PRO A 115 -19.70 -33.74 20.73
N LEU A 116 -18.71 -33.42 21.57
CA LEU A 116 -18.26 -34.31 22.63
C LEU A 116 -19.38 -34.43 23.67
N ASN A 117 -19.76 -35.68 23.99
CA ASN A 117 -20.76 -36.03 25.00
C ASN A 117 -20.31 -35.63 26.41
#